data_AF-A0A7X4GJR8-F1
#
_entry.id   AF-A0A7X4GJR8-F1
#
_cell.length_a   1.000
_cell.length_b   1.000
_cell.length_c   1.000
_cell.angle_alpha   90.00
_cell.angle_beta   90.00
_cell.angle_gamma   90.00
#
_symmetry.space_group_name_H-M   'P 1'
#
loop_
_entity.id
_entity.type
_entity.pdbx_description
1 polymer ?
#
loop_
_entity_poly.entity_id
_entity_poly.type
_entity_poly.pdbx_seq_one_letter_code
_entity_poly.pdbx_strand_id
1 'polypeptide(L)'
;MNGQTILILLVAGAVIAAFAILNALPRRQLARLKVRPKPLMTPAERRVCLMIERAMPGARVHSQVSMGAIMNPAKGLSRSEWWTTFNKFSSKRVDFVVEDPHSGQVILLVELDDRSHDRRNDTDRDALTRHAGYTTVRLPAGERPTQTSVERHIEAALGPALPRADRSPWQATQA
;
A
#
# COMPACT_ATOMS: atom_id res chain seq x y z
N MET A 1 15.23 -39.55 -48.51
CA MET A 1 14.36 -38.62 -47.76
C MET A 1 14.04 -37.44 -48.65
N ASN A 2 12.77 -37.04 -48.77
CA ASN A 2 12.38 -35.85 -49.52
C ASN A 2 12.72 -34.57 -48.73
N GLY A 3 12.94 -33.45 -49.42
CA GLY A 3 13.35 -32.18 -48.81
C GLY A 3 12.38 -31.67 -47.74
N GLN A 4 11.09 -32.00 -47.87
CA GLN A 4 10.06 -31.68 -46.88
C GLN A 4 10.26 -32.40 -45.54
N THR A 5 10.65 -33.69 -45.55
CA THR A 5 10.95 -34.42 -44.31
C THR A 5 12.18 -33.85 -43.61
N ILE A 6 13.19 -33.42 -44.38
CA ILE A 6 14.39 -32.77 -43.83
C ILE A 6 14.01 -31.44 -43.15
N LEU A 7 13.17 -30.63 -43.80
CA LEU A 7 12.71 -29.35 -43.24
C LEU A 7 11.92 -29.51 -41.94
N ILE A 8 11.02 -30.50 -41.87
CA ILE A 8 10.23 -30.77 -40.66
C ILE A 8 11.13 -31.16 -39.48
N LEU A 9 12.13 -32.02 -39.72
CA LEU A 9 13.06 -32.44 -38.67
C LEU A 9 13.92 -31.28 -38.15
N LEU A 10 14.33 -30.37 -39.03
CA LEU A 10 15.08 -29.17 -38.64
C LEU A 10 14.25 -28.22 -37.76
N VAL A 11 13.00 -27.96 -38.14
CA VAL A 11 12.09 -27.10 -37.36
C VAL A 11 11.78 -27.74 -36.00
N ALA A 12 11.48 -29.03 -35.96
CA ALA A 12 11.24 -29.74 -34.71
C ALA A 12 12.47 -29.71 -33.78
N GLY A 13 13.67 -29.91 -34.34
CA GLY A 13 14.93 -29.80 -33.60
C GLY A 13 15.15 -28.39 -33.03
N ALA A 14 14.87 -27.35 -33.83
CA ALA A 14 14.99 -25.95 -33.38
C ALA A 14 14.00 -25.61 -32.25
N VAL A 15 12.76 -26.10 -32.31
CA VAL A 15 11.75 -25.91 -31.25
C VAL A 15 12.16 -26.62 -29.97
N ILE A 16 12.64 -27.87 -30.06
CA ILE A 16 13.12 -28.63 -28.90
C ILE A 16 14.33 -27.93 -28.27
N ALA A 17 15.28 -27.47 -29.08
CA ALA A 17 16.45 -26.74 -28.60
C ALA A 17 16.06 -25.41 -27.94
N ALA A 18 15.15 -24.64 -28.54
CA ALA A 18 14.64 -23.40 -27.96
C ALA A 18 13.92 -23.64 -26.63
N PHE A 19 13.08 -24.68 -26.55
CA PHE A 19 12.41 -25.08 -25.31
C PHE A 19 13.41 -25.50 -24.23
N ALA A 20 14.44 -26.27 -24.60
CA ALA A 20 15.50 -26.69 -23.67
C ALA A 20 16.31 -25.48 -23.17
N ILE A 21 16.69 -24.55 -24.04
CA ILE A 21 17.41 -23.32 -23.69
C ILE A 21 16.56 -22.46 -22.75
N LEU A 22 15.28 -22.22 -23.06
CA LEU A 22 14.38 -21.43 -22.23
C LEU A 22 14.19 -22.01 -20.82
N ASN A 23 14.21 -23.35 -20.69
CA ASN A 23 14.13 -24.03 -19.39
C ASN A 23 15.49 -24.13 -18.67
N ALA A 24 16.59 -24.10 -19.42
CA ALA A 24 17.96 -24.09 -18.87
C ALA A 24 18.43 -22.68 -18.47
N LEU A 25 17.76 -21.62 -18.95
CA LEU A 25 18.00 -20.27 -18.46
C LEU A 25 17.79 -20.25 -16.94
N PRO A 26 18.78 -19.79 -16.16
CA PRO A 26 18.69 -19.82 -14.71
C PRO A 26 17.48 -19.01 -14.27
N ARG A 27 16.46 -19.70 -13.77
CA ARG A 27 15.38 -19.07 -13.00
C ARG A 27 16.08 -18.21 -11.96
N ARG A 28 15.82 -16.89 -11.94
CA ARG A 28 16.40 -15.95 -10.97
C ARG A 28 16.31 -16.58 -9.58
N GLN A 29 17.41 -17.17 -9.12
CA GLN A 29 17.42 -17.96 -7.90
C GLN A 29 17.30 -16.96 -6.77
N LEU A 30 16.10 -16.84 -6.19
CA LEU A 30 15.85 -16.00 -5.02
C LEU A 30 16.85 -16.30 -3.88
N ALA A 31 17.37 -17.53 -3.85
CA ALA A 31 18.44 -17.98 -2.95
C ALA A 31 19.76 -17.19 -3.05
N ARG A 32 20.00 -16.43 -4.13
CA ARG A 32 21.21 -15.59 -4.29
C ARG A 32 21.00 -14.13 -3.88
N LEU A 33 19.79 -13.76 -3.46
CA LEU A 33 19.50 -12.38 -3.07
C LEU A 33 20.19 -12.06 -1.75
N LYS A 34 21.01 -11.00 -1.75
CA LYS A 34 21.69 -10.50 -0.57
C LYS A 34 20.74 -9.58 0.20
N VAL A 35 19.94 -10.15 1.11
CA VAL A 35 18.98 -9.40 1.95
C VAL A 35 19.34 -9.52 3.43
N ARG A 36 18.94 -8.53 4.23
CA ARG A 36 19.06 -8.52 5.69
C ARG A 36 17.79 -7.96 6.33
N PRO A 37 17.43 -8.37 7.55
CA PRO A 37 16.29 -7.78 8.24
C PRO A 37 16.52 -6.30 8.55
N LYS A 38 15.42 -5.56 8.66
CA LYS A 38 15.37 -4.19 9.20
C LYS A 38 14.16 -4.08 10.14
N PRO A 39 14.19 -3.16 11.12
CA PRO A 39 12.99 -2.82 11.88
C PRO A 39 11.86 -2.40 10.94
N LEU A 40 10.62 -2.78 11.27
CA LEU A 40 9.44 -2.35 10.53
C LEU A 40 9.29 -0.83 10.56
N MET A 41 9.57 -0.23 11.71
CA MET A 41 9.43 1.18 11.99
C MET A 41 10.65 1.74 12.72
N THR A 42 10.91 3.03 12.53
CA THR A 42 11.86 3.80 13.35
C THR A 42 11.31 4.03 14.76
N PRO A 43 12.17 4.36 15.76
CA PRO A 43 11.69 4.71 17.10
C PRO A 43 10.72 5.90 17.12
N ALA A 44 10.82 6.82 16.15
CA ALA A 44 9.92 7.96 16.01
C ALA A 44 8.54 7.50 15.52
N GLU A 45 8.48 6.73 14.44
CA GLU A 45 7.23 6.13 13.93
C GLU A 45 6.53 5.28 14.99
N ARG A 46 7.27 4.45 15.74
CA ARG A 46 6.70 3.65 16.84
C ARG A 46 6.02 4.50 17.90
N ARG A 47 6.60 5.66 18.25
CA ARG A 47 5.98 6.57 19.22
C ARG A 47 4.70 7.19 18.65
N VAL A 48 4.69 7.54 17.37
CA VAL A 48 3.48 8.08 16.72
C VAL A 48 2.38 7.02 16.63
N CYS A 49 2.72 5.76 16.29
CA CYS A 49 1.78 4.65 16.32
C CYS A 49 1.06 4.54 17.67
N LEU A 50 1.83 4.58 18.77
CA LEU A 50 1.27 4.56 20.13
C LEU A 50 0.38 5.79 20.44
N MET A 51 0.71 6.95 19.88
CA MET A 51 -0.13 8.16 20.04
C MET A 51 -1.45 8.02 19.31
N ILE A 52 -1.45 7.45 18.09
CA ILE A 52 -2.66 7.16 17.30
C ILE A 52 -3.53 6.14 18.03
N GLU A 53 -2.94 5.04 18.52
CA GLU A 53 -3.66 4.01 19.30
C GLU A 53 -4.34 4.59 20.54
N ARG A 54 -3.70 5.56 21.19
CA ARG A 54 -4.27 6.28 22.36
C ARG A 54 -5.36 7.27 21.96
N ALA A 55 -5.19 7.96 20.84
CA ALA A 55 -6.15 8.94 20.33
C ALA A 55 -7.42 8.28 19.78
N MET A 56 -7.32 7.03 19.30
CA MET A 56 -8.42 6.25 18.74
C MET A 56 -8.58 4.91 19.44
N PRO A 57 -8.94 4.91 20.74
CA PRO A 57 -9.07 3.68 21.51
C PRO A 57 -10.15 2.78 20.90
N GLY A 58 -9.82 1.50 20.69
CA GLY A 58 -10.71 0.52 20.07
C GLY A 58 -10.57 0.39 18.56
N ALA A 59 -9.86 1.30 17.88
CA ALA A 59 -9.47 1.10 16.50
C ALA A 59 -8.21 0.22 16.40
N ARG A 60 -8.03 -0.45 15.26
CA ARG A 60 -6.82 -1.20 14.94
C ARG A 60 -5.90 -0.35 14.07
N VAL A 61 -4.62 -0.26 14.44
CA VAL A 61 -3.62 0.49 13.68
C VAL A 61 -2.67 -0.49 12.98
N HIS A 62 -2.51 -0.33 11.67
CA HIS A 62 -1.56 -1.07 10.84
C HIS A 62 -0.47 -0.15 10.33
N SER A 63 0.79 -0.56 10.41
CA SER A 63 1.92 0.28 9.99
C SER A 63 2.49 -0.12 8.62
N GLN A 64 2.98 0.85 7.86
CA GLN A 64 3.73 0.66 6.61
C GLN A 64 2.95 -0.14 5.55
N VAL A 65 1.64 0.11 5.46
CA VAL A 65 0.72 -0.62 4.57
C VAL A 65 0.92 -0.19 3.13
N SER A 66 1.09 -1.16 2.22
CA SER A 66 1.13 -0.88 0.78
C SER A 66 -0.22 -0.31 0.31
N MET A 67 -0.15 0.75 -0.49
CA MET A 67 -1.32 1.30 -1.18
C MET A 67 -1.98 0.26 -2.11
N GLY A 68 -1.20 -0.68 -2.66
CA GLY A 68 -1.71 -1.81 -3.44
C GLY A 68 -2.48 -2.86 -2.63
N ALA A 69 -2.36 -2.84 -1.30
CA ALA A 69 -3.12 -3.75 -0.42
C ALA A 69 -4.51 -3.21 -0.09
N ILE A 70 -4.73 -1.89 -0.21
CA ILE A 70 -5.99 -1.23 0.18
C ILE A 70 -6.73 -0.60 -1.01
N MET A 71 -6.05 -0.36 -2.15
CA MET A 71 -6.68 0.22 -3.34
C MET A 71 -6.59 -0.70 -4.56
N ASN A 72 -7.57 -0.57 -5.44
CA ASN A 72 -7.57 -1.15 -6.77
C ASN A 72 -7.87 -0.06 -7.82
N PRO A 73 -7.36 -0.19 -9.06
CA PRO A 73 -7.84 0.60 -10.17
C PRO A 73 -9.36 0.46 -10.33
N ALA A 74 -10.01 1.48 -10.89
CA ALA A 74 -11.44 1.46 -11.13
C ALA A 74 -11.88 0.24 -11.97
N LYS A 75 -13.14 -0.19 -11.77
CA LYS A 75 -13.76 -1.25 -12.58
C LYS A 75 -13.93 -0.76 -14.03
N GLY A 76 -13.97 -1.71 -14.97
CA GLY A 76 -14.24 -1.42 -16.39
C GLY A 76 -13.03 -1.01 -17.22
N LEU A 77 -11.82 -0.96 -16.65
CA LEU A 77 -10.58 -0.71 -17.37
C LEU A 77 -10.14 -1.92 -18.20
N SER A 78 -9.46 -1.67 -19.33
CA SER A 78 -8.74 -2.75 -20.03
C SER A 78 -7.62 -3.30 -19.14
N ARG A 79 -7.15 -4.52 -19.43
CA ARG A 79 -6.05 -5.13 -18.69
C ARG A 79 -4.78 -4.25 -18.66
N SER A 80 -4.46 -3.60 -19.78
CA SER A 80 -3.28 -2.72 -19.89
C SER A 80 -3.43 -1.48 -19.01
N GLU A 81 -4.59 -0.83 -19.06
CA GLU A 81 -4.88 0.36 -18.26
C GLU A 81 -4.93 0.03 -16.77
N TRP A 82 -5.49 -1.13 -16.42
CA TRP A 82 -5.52 -1.62 -15.04
C TRP A 82 -4.10 -1.72 -14.48
N TRP A 83 -3.19 -2.41 -15.17
CA TRP A 83 -1.80 -2.56 -14.70
C TRP A 83 -1.03 -1.24 -14.72
N THR A 84 -1.20 -0.43 -15.76
CA THR A 84 -0.61 0.92 -15.82
C THR A 84 -1.05 1.75 -14.63
N THR A 85 -2.32 1.68 -14.24
CA THR A 85 -2.87 2.41 -13.08
C THR A 85 -2.38 1.83 -11.76
N PHE A 86 -2.45 0.52 -11.58
CA PHE A 86 -2.03 -0.17 -10.35
C PHE A 86 -0.55 0.11 -10.03
N ASN A 87 0.31 0.10 -11.06
CA ASN A 87 1.75 0.36 -10.90
C ASN A 87 2.07 1.79 -10.44
N LYS A 88 1.13 2.75 -10.58
CA LYS A 88 1.34 4.12 -10.07
C LYS A 88 1.33 4.20 -8.54
N PHE A 89 0.72 3.23 -7.86
CA PHE A 89 0.57 3.27 -6.41
C PHE A 89 0.96 2.00 -5.67
N SER A 90 1.03 0.84 -6.31
CA SER A 90 1.24 -0.45 -5.63
C SER A 90 2.53 -0.52 -4.79
N SER A 91 3.58 0.19 -5.19
CA SER A 91 4.85 0.28 -4.46
C SER A 91 4.87 1.36 -3.36
N LYS A 92 3.89 2.26 -3.34
CA LYS A 92 3.77 3.32 -2.33
C LYS A 92 3.22 2.74 -1.04
N ARG A 93 3.58 3.34 0.10
CA ARG A 93 3.16 2.89 1.44
C ARG A 93 2.55 4.02 2.23
N VAL A 94 1.44 3.76 2.90
CA VAL A 94 0.88 4.63 3.95
C VAL A 94 1.59 4.29 5.26
N ASP A 95 1.93 5.30 6.06
CA ASP A 95 2.64 5.05 7.32
C ASP A 95 1.76 4.34 8.33
N PHE A 96 0.50 4.78 8.48
CA PHE A 96 -0.49 4.10 9.30
C PHE A 96 -1.88 4.05 8.65
N VAL A 97 -2.54 2.91 8.79
CA VAL A 97 -3.95 2.71 8.45
C VAL A 97 -4.69 2.43 9.75
N VAL A 98 -5.73 3.23 10.02
CA VAL A 98 -6.63 3.03 11.15
C VAL A 98 -7.89 2.33 10.63
N GLU A 99 -8.20 1.17 11.20
CA GLU A 99 -9.29 0.28 10.81
C GLU A 99 -10.27 0.11 11.98
N ASP A 100 -11.56 0.02 11.66
CA ASP A 100 -12.55 -0.53 12.58
C ASP A 100 -12.38 -2.07 12.64
N PRO A 101 -11.94 -2.64 13.77
CA PRO A 101 -11.67 -4.07 13.88
C PRO A 101 -12.91 -4.96 13.74
N HIS A 102 -14.12 -4.40 13.79
CA HIS A 102 -15.36 -5.16 13.66
C HIS A 102 -15.81 -5.30 12.21
N SER A 103 -15.83 -4.18 11.47
CA SER A 103 -16.26 -4.16 10.06
C SER A 103 -15.12 -4.38 9.06
N GLY A 104 -13.86 -4.17 9.47
CA GLY A 104 -12.71 -4.13 8.58
C GLY A 104 -12.61 -2.84 7.75
N GLN A 105 -13.47 -1.85 8.01
CA GLN A 105 -13.47 -0.59 7.29
C GLN A 105 -12.25 0.25 7.67
N VAL A 106 -11.58 0.83 6.67
CA VAL A 106 -10.55 1.84 6.89
C VAL A 106 -11.23 3.15 7.29
N ILE A 107 -10.91 3.64 8.49
CA ILE A 107 -11.43 4.90 9.05
C ILE A 107 -10.56 6.08 8.60
N LEU A 108 -9.24 5.92 8.68
CA LEU A 108 -8.29 7.02 8.49
C LEU A 108 -6.93 6.51 8.02
N LEU A 109 -6.32 7.21 7.08
CA LEU A 109 -4.90 7.09 6.75
C LEU A 109 -4.13 8.18 7.48
N VAL A 110 -3.01 7.84 8.12
CA VAL A 110 -2.10 8.80 8.77
C VAL A 110 -0.74 8.72 8.10
N GLU A 111 -0.21 9.87 7.71
CA GLU A 111 1.09 9.99 7.05
C GLU A 111 2.01 10.93 7.83
N LEU A 112 3.30 10.59 7.88
CA LEU A 112 4.32 11.44 8.48
C LEU A 112 5.04 12.21 7.38
N ASP A 113 5.00 13.54 7.44
CA ASP A 113 5.79 14.35 6.52
C ASP A 113 7.26 14.32 6.96
N ASP A 114 8.15 14.20 5.98
CA ASP A 114 9.58 14.43 6.13
C ASP A 114 9.95 15.89 5.75
N ARG A 115 11.14 16.37 6.11
CA ARG A 115 11.54 17.77 5.81
C ARG A 115 12.10 17.96 4.40
N SER A 116 12.40 16.87 3.70
CA SER A 116 13.01 16.77 2.37
C SER A 116 12.00 16.63 1.22
N HIS A 117 10.71 16.79 1.48
CA HIS A 117 9.64 16.49 0.52
C HIS A 117 9.66 17.29 -0.80
N ASP A 118 9.45 16.54 -1.90
CA ASP A 118 9.05 17.06 -3.21
C ASP A 118 7.52 17.26 -3.24
N ARG A 119 7.10 18.54 -3.23
CA ARG A 119 5.69 18.95 -3.20
C ARG A 119 4.83 18.34 -4.31
N ARG A 120 5.41 17.97 -5.46
CA ARG A 120 4.66 17.36 -6.57
C ARG A 120 4.23 15.93 -6.22
N ASN A 121 5.14 15.14 -5.68
CA ASN A 121 4.87 13.76 -5.31
C ASN A 121 3.82 13.67 -4.18
N ASP A 122 3.83 14.66 -3.29
CA ASP A 122 2.83 14.82 -2.24
C ASP A 122 1.43 15.11 -2.76
N THR A 123 1.33 16.00 -3.74
CA THR A 123 0.04 16.36 -4.34
C THR A 123 -0.57 15.17 -5.06
N ASP A 124 0.25 14.43 -5.82
CA ASP A 124 -0.21 13.24 -6.56
C ASP A 124 -0.69 12.13 -5.60
N ARG A 125 -0.03 11.99 -4.46
CA ARG A 125 -0.36 10.98 -3.46
C ARG A 125 -1.66 11.30 -2.73
N ASP A 126 -1.84 12.55 -2.30
CA ASP A 126 -3.07 13.02 -1.66
C ASP A 126 -4.27 12.96 -2.60
N ALA A 127 -4.06 13.27 -3.89
CA ALA A 127 -5.08 13.11 -4.90
C ALA A 127 -5.50 11.64 -5.02
N LEU A 128 -4.52 10.72 -5.00
CA LEU A 128 -4.78 9.30 -5.18
C LEU A 128 -5.57 8.68 -4.01
N THR A 129 -5.20 8.97 -2.76
CA THR A 129 -5.95 8.47 -1.59
C THR A 129 -7.34 9.08 -1.51
N ARG A 130 -7.48 10.38 -1.84
CA ARG A 130 -8.78 11.06 -1.92
C ARG A 130 -9.66 10.45 -3.01
N HIS A 131 -9.12 10.15 -4.19
CA HIS A 131 -9.87 9.49 -5.27
C HIS A 131 -10.33 8.08 -4.90
N ALA A 132 -9.58 7.39 -4.03
CA ALA A 132 -9.98 6.09 -3.49
C ALA A 132 -11.04 6.20 -2.36
N GLY A 133 -11.43 7.42 -1.97
CA GLY A 133 -12.43 7.66 -0.93
C GLY A 133 -11.89 7.64 0.50
N TYR A 134 -10.57 7.71 0.69
CA TYR A 134 -10.00 7.72 2.03
C TYR A 134 -9.90 9.13 2.63
N THR A 135 -10.25 9.22 3.90
CA THR A 135 -9.80 10.34 4.75
C THR A 135 -8.33 10.14 5.07
N THR A 136 -7.52 11.17 4.83
CA THR A 136 -6.08 11.16 5.11
C THR A 136 -5.74 12.36 5.98
N VAL A 137 -4.91 12.14 7.01
CA VAL A 137 -4.32 13.19 7.83
C VAL A 137 -2.80 13.13 7.73
N ARG A 138 -2.19 14.31 7.57
CA ARG A 138 -0.73 14.47 7.54
C ARG A 138 -0.24 15.10 8.83
N LEU A 139 0.75 14.46 9.44
CA LEU A 139 1.45 15.00 10.60
C LEU A 139 2.68 15.79 10.10
N PRO A 140 2.70 17.13 10.25
CA PRO A 140 3.63 17.97 9.52
C PRO A 140 5.07 17.88 10.04
N ALA A 141 6.05 17.84 9.13
CA ALA A 141 7.49 17.68 9.44
C ALA A 141 8.08 18.82 10.30
N GLY A 142 7.41 19.98 10.30
CA GLY A 142 7.76 21.15 11.10
C GLY A 142 7.28 21.06 12.56
N GLU A 143 6.37 20.14 12.86
CA GLU A 143 5.79 19.95 14.18
C GLU A 143 6.27 18.62 14.78
N ARG A 144 6.90 18.66 15.96
CA ARG A 144 7.23 17.43 16.66
C ARG A 144 5.92 16.76 17.11
N PRO A 145 5.64 15.48 16.75
CA PRO A 145 4.43 14.81 17.22
C PRO A 145 4.41 14.70 18.75
N THR A 146 3.28 15.09 19.31
CA THR A 146 2.89 14.94 20.72
C THR A 146 1.51 14.31 20.78
N GLN A 147 1.10 13.80 21.93
CA GLN A 147 -0.24 13.22 22.08
C GLN A 147 -1.34 14.21 21.65
N THR A 148 -1.28 15.43 22.18
CA THR A 148 -2.25 16.50 21.89
C THR A 148 -2.23 16.94 20.42
N SER A 149 -1.05 16.99 19.77
CA SER A 149 -1.01 17.38 18.35
C SER A 149 -1.57 16.28 17.44
N VAL A 150 -1.31 15.00 17.75
CA VAL A 150 -1.91 13.87 17.02
C VAL A 150 -3.43 13.88 17.17
N GLU A 151 -3.95 14.01 18.40
CA GLU A 151 -5.39 14.13 18.68
C GLU A 151 -6.02 15.29 17.89
N ARG A 152 -5.43 16.49 17.98
CA ARG A 152 -5.90 17.68 17.25
C ARG A 152 -5.97 17.44 15.74
N HIS A 153 -4.95 16.82 15.15
CA HIS A 153 -4.92 16.55 13.71
C HIS A 153 -5.97 15.49 13.31
N ILE A 154 -6.15 14.45 14.11
CA ILE A 154 -7.18 13.42 13.87
C ILE A 154 -8.58 14.04 13.99
N GLU A 155 -8.84 14.83 15.04
CA GLU A 155 -10.12 15.52 15.24
C GLU A 155 -10.42 16.51 14.10
N ALA A 156 -9.42 17.24 13.60
CA ALA A 156 -9.60 18.12 12.46
C ALA A 156 -9.98 17.36 11.17
N ALA A 157 -9.49 16.12 11.01
CA ALA A 157 -9.77 15.30 9.84
C ALA A 157 -11.13 14.56 9.90
N LEU A 158 -11.53 14.10 11.09
CA LEU A 158 -12.75 13.29 11.29
C LEU A 158 -13.94 14.10 11.85
N GLY A 159 -13.70 15.32 12.33
CA GLY A 159 -14.66 16.10 13.11
C GLY A 159 -14.70 15.69 14.60
N PRO A 160 -15.46 16.41 15.44
CA PRO A 160 -15.50 16.21 16.90
C PRO A 160 -16.13 14.88 17.35
N ALA A 161 -16.72 14.11 16.42
CA ALA A 161 -17.26 12.79 16.68
C ALA A 161 -16.15 11.73 16.56
N LEU A 162 -15.16 11.78 17.46
CA LEU A 162 -14.32 10.61 17.68
C LEU A 162 -15.22 9.48 18.19
N PRO A 163 -15.16 8.27 17.60
CA PRO A 163 -15.80 7.10 18.18
C PRO A 163 -15.31 6.96 19.62
N ARG A 164 -16.17 7.23 20.60
CA ARG A 164 -15.89 6.80 21.97
C ARG A 164 -15.92 5.26 21.94
N ALA A 165 -15.04 4.61 22.69
CA ALA A 165 -14.96 3.15 22.71
C ALA A 165 -16.29 2.45 23.06
N ASP A 166 -17.25 3.16 23.67
CA ASP A 166 -18.59 2.68 24.02
C ASP A 166 -19.66 2.93 22.92
N ARG A 167 -19.35 3.74 21.90
CA ARG A 167 -20.27 4.15 20.83
C ARG A 167 -19.48 4.23 19.53
N SER A 168 -19.25 3.09 18.89
CA SER A 168 -18.78 3.07 17.51
C SER A 168 -19.91 3.57 16.60
N PRO A 169 -19.79 4.73 15.92
CA PRO A 169 -20.77 5.18 14.93
C PRO A 169 -20.92 4.19 13.77
N TRP A 170 -19.93 3.31 13.59
CA TRP A 170 -19.85 2.32 12.52
C TRP A 170 -20.68 1.06 12.80
N GLN A 171 -21.21 0.89 14.02
CA GLN A 171 -22.19 -0.16 14.35
C GLN A 171 -23.54 0.05 13.64
N ALA A 172 -23.86 1.28 13.21
CA ALA A 172 -25.17 1.62 12.65
C ALA A 172 -25.33 1.29 11.15
N THR A 173 -24.30 0.80 10.46
CA THR A 173 -24.35 0.54 9.01
C THR A 173 -24.46 -0.95 8.67
N GLN A 174 -25.23 -1.70 9.46
CA GLN A 174 -25.73 -3.02 9.09
C GLN A 174 -27.26 -3.04 9.20
N ALA A 175 -27.91 -2.49 8.18
CA ALA A 175 -29.30 -2.76 7.82
C ALA A 175 -29.39 -2.87 6.31
#